data_AF-A0A830FND9-F1
#
_entry.id   AF-A0A830FND9-F1
#
_cell.length_a   1.000
_cell.length_b   1.000
_cell.length_c   1.000
_cell.angle_alpha   90.00
_cell.angle_beta   90.00
_cell.angle_gamma   90.00
#
_symmetry.space_group_name_H-M   'P 1'
#
loop_
_entity.id
_entity.type
_entity.pdbx_description
1 polymer ?
#
loop_
_entity_poly.entity_id
_entity_poly.type
_entity_poly.pdbx_seq_one_letter_code
_entity_poly.pdbx_strand_id
1 'polypeptide(L)'
;MSDDIRELVEDLAAEVEELREETEDLREENAEIRDENEQLRERVDEQEQTIEALSARFEARSESTWSAVAELQSRELEKGAHLRYDNVSPFEYDLDVAEGRLERIEKDEGKFARLPGGDDPLGRGGETRLAHADLLPIQQLAQMDDDMLRGQVGSLPCRLAAKAWRERREDNWGLWSDGSGDIDQWADASDLKSWIRREESGISDEYAKKLVSRTIDALLDLSKNRLGVTKRTHRKDGLRYKERRIVLKSDVSIPGETPEQEDAPETGVVHG
;
A
#
# COMPACT_ATOMS: atom_id res chain seq x y z
N MET A 1 -45.43 -78.57 -47.20
CA MET A 1 -44.06 -79.05 -47.49
C MET A 1 -43.37 -78.27 -48.60
N SER A 2 -43.90 -78.19 -49.83
CA SER A 2 -43.24 -77.37 -50.87
C SER A 2 -43.45 -75.86 -50.69
N ASP A 3 -44.59 -75.43 -50.13
CA ASP A 3 -44.88 -74.01 -49.88
C ASP A 3 -44.19 -73.48 -48.61
N ASP A 4 -44.18 -74.24 -47.50
CA ASP A 4 -43.47 -73.85 -46.27
C ASP A 4 -41.95 -73.65 -46.49
N ILE A 5 -41.35 -74.43 -47.39
CA ILE A 5 -39.93 -74.27 -47.76
C ILE A 5 -39.74 -73.01 -48.61
N ARG A 6 -40.71 -72.66 -49.47
CA ARG A 6 -40.64 -71.45 -50.28
C ARG A 6 -40.77 -70.20 -49.41
N GLU A 7 -41.72 -70.18 -48.48
CA GLU A 7 -41.91 -69.10 -47.51
C GLU A 7 -40.65 -68.89 -46.66
N LEU A 8 -40.06 -69.96 -46.11
CA LEU A 8 -38.81 -69.87 -45.36
C LEU A 8 -37.63 -69.31 -46.21
N VAL A 9 -37.57 -69.66 -47.49
CA VAL A 9 -36.53 -69.13 -48.40
C VAL A 9 -36.75 -67.66 -48.70
N GLU A 10 -38.00 -67.21 -48.83
CA GLU A 10 -38.34 -65.79 -49.02
C GLU A 10 -38.02 -64.96 -47.77
N ASP A 11 -38.37 -65.44 -46.58
CA ASP A 11 -38.05 -64.79 -45.31
C ASP A 11 -36.54 -64.69 -45.08
N LEU A 12 -35.82 -65.79 -45.32
CA LEU A 12 -34.36 -65.80 -45.17
C LEU A 12 -33.67 -64.91 -46.21
N ALA A 13 -34.24 -64.76 -47.41
CA ALA A 13 -33.72 -63.85 -48.41
C ALA A 13 -33.93 -62.38 -48.00
N ALA A 14 -35.05 -62.05 -47.37
CA ALA A 14 -35.31 -60.71 -46.83
C ALA A 14 -34.38 -60.38 -45.67
N GLU A 15 -34.18 -61.31 -44.72
CA GLU A 15 -33.26 -61.14 -43.59
C GLU A 15 -31.81 -60.96 -44.07
N VAL A 16 -31.38 -61.71 -45.09
CA VAL A 16 -30.05 -61.54 -45.68
C VAL A 16 -29.87 -60.17 -46.33
N GLU A 17 -30.92 -59.60 -46.93
CA GLU A 17 -30.84 -58.28 -47.54
C GLU A 17 -30.81 -57.17 -46.49
N GLU A 18 -31.65 -57.26 -45.45
CA GLU A 18 -31.63 -56.34 -44.31
C GLU A 18 -30.26 -56.32 -43.61
N LEU A 19 -29.70 -57.50 -43.35
CA LEU A 19 -28.36 -57.62 -42.76
C LEU A 19 -27.27 -57.04 -43.69
N ARG A 20 -27.44 -57.11 -45.01
CA ARG A 20 -26.48 -56.51 -45.96
C ARG A 20 -26.51 -55.00 -45.89
N GLU A 21 -27.71 -54.40 -45.89
CA GLU A 21 -27.92 -52.97 -45.75
C GLU A 21 -27.33 -52.48 -44.41
N GLU A 22 -27.64 -53.15 -43.29
CA GLU A 22 -27.08 -52.81 -41.97
C GLU A 22 -25.54 -52.91 -41.97
N THR A 23 -24.98 -53.93 -42.64
CA THR A 23 -23.51 -54.05 -42.73
C THR A 23 -22.90 -52.99 -43.65
N GLU A 24 -23.63 -52.43 -44.60
CA GLU A 24 -23.17 -51.30 -45.43
C GLU A 24 -23.17 -50.01 -44.63
N ASP A 25 -24.27 -49.69 -43.94
CA ASP A 25 -24.39 -48.52 -43.07
C ASP A 25 -23.31 -48.53 -41.97
N LEU A 26 -23.13 -49.66 -41.28
CA LEU A 26 -22.10 -49.81 -40.25
C LEU A 26 -20.68 -49.65 -40.81
N ARG A 27 -20.44 -49.99 -42.09
CA ARG A 27 -19.14 -49.78 -42.73
C ARG A 27 -18.89 -48.31 -43.03
N GLU A 28 -19.92 -47.59 -43.48
CA GLU A 28 -19.85 -46.15 -43.74
C GLU A 28 -19.61 -45.38 -42.44
N GLU A 29 -20.38 -45.65 -41.39
CA GLU A 29 -20.19 -45.03 -40.07
C GLU A 29 -18.78 -45.33 -39.51
N ASN A 30 -18.29 -46.57 -39.67
CA ASN A 30 -16.92 -46.90 -39.27
C ASN A 30 -15.85 -46.18 -40.11
N ALA A 31 -16.13 -45.81 -41.36
CA ALA A 31 -15.20 -45.03 -42.17
C ALA A 31 -15.17 -43.58 -41.67
N GLU A 32 -16.33 -42.96 -41.44
CA GLU A 32 -16.44 -41.60 -40.92
C GLU A 32 -15.76 -41.45 -39.56
N ILE A 33 -16.02 -42.38 -38.63
CA ILE A 33 -15.38 -42.37 -37.30
C ILE A 33 -13.86 -42.49 -37.41
N ARG A 34 -13.34 -43.26 -38.37
CA ARG A 34 -11.89 -43.38 -38.57
C ARG A 34 -11.30 -42.07 -39.07
N ASP A 35 -11.94 -41.43 -40.03
CA ASP A 35 -11.51 -40.14 -40.57
C ASP A 35 -11.54 -39.04 -39.50
N GLU A 36 -12.59 -38.99 -38.67
CA GLU A 36 -12.66 -38.05 -37.54
C GLU A 36 -11.56 -38.32 -36.51
N ASN A 37 -11.30 -39.59 -36.18
CA ASN A 37 -10.21 -39.96 -35.28
C ASN A 37 -8.84 -39.55 -35.82
N GLU A 38 -8.60 -39.68 -37.12
CA GLU A 38 -7.36 -39.25 -37.75
C GLU A 38 -7.19 -37.73 -37.62
N GLN A 39 -8.22 -36.96 -37.96
CA GLN A 39 -8.20 -35.49 -37.81
C GLN A 39 -8.00 -35.03 -36.37
N LEU A 40 -8.64 -35.71 -35.40
CA LEU A 40 -8.46 -35.41 -33.98
C LEU A 40 -7.03 -35.69 -33.51
N ARG A 41 -6.41 -36.77 -34.00
CA ARG A 41 -5.00 -37.08 -33.68
C ARG A 41 -4.05 -36.03 -34.24
N GLU A 42 -4.23 -35.64 -35.50
CA GLU A 42 -3.42 -34.56 -36.10
C GLU A 42 -3.53 -33.25 -35.32
N ARG A 43 -4.74 -32.90 -34.86
CA ARG A 43 -4.94 -31.70 -34.03
C ARG A 43 -4.28 -31.80 -32.66
N VAL A 44 -4.29 -32.98 -32.04
CA VAL A 44 -3.58 -33.21 -30.77
C VAL A 44 -2.08 -33.04 -30.98
N ASP A 45 -1.53 -33.64 -32.03
CA ASP A 45 -0.10 -33.53 -32.35
C ASP A 45 0.32 -32.06 -32.60
N GLU A 46 -0.51 -31.29 -33.31
CA GLU A 46 -0.28 -29.85 -33.52
C GLU A 46 -0.29 -29.08 -32.20
N GLN A 47 -1.27 -29.35 -31.34
CA GLN A 47 -1.38 -28.70 -30.03
C GLN A 47 -0.19 -29.03 -29.14
N GLU A 48 0.26 -30.29 -29.10
CA GLU A 48 1.43 -30.70 -28.33
C GLU A 48 2.69 -29.95 -28.79
N GLN A 49 2.91 -29.84 -30.11
CA GLN A 49 4.04 -29.07 -30.66
C GLN A 49 3.98 -27.59 -30.27
N THR A 50 2.78 -26.98 -30.27
CA THR A 50 2.65 -25.57 -29.85
C THR A 50 2.95 -25.37 -28.36
N ILE A 51 2.53 -26.31 -27.50
CA ILE A 51 2.81 -26.26 -26.06
C ILE A 51 4.30 -26.41 -25.79
N GLU A 52 4.97 -27.32 -26.49
CA GLU A 52 6.43 -27.50 -26.37
C GLU A 52 7.17 -26.22 -26.77
N ALA A 53 6.82 -25.63 -27.91
CA ALA A 53 7.44 -24.39 -28.39
C ALA A 53 7.20 -23.20 -27.44
N LEU A 54 6.02 -23.08 -26.85
CA LEU A 54 5.70 -22.04 -25.88
C LEU A 54 6.47 -22.24 -24.56
N SER A 55 6.55 -23.47 -24.07
CA SER A 55 7.30 -23.83 -22.86
C SER A 55 8.78 -23.47 -23.02
N ALA A 56 9.41 -23.88 -24.12
CA ALA A 56 10.81 -23.56 -24.40
C ALA A 56 11.08 -22.04 -24.48
N ARG A 57 10.16 -21.27 -25.08
CA ARG A 57 10.26 -19.81 -25.12
C ARG A 57 10.12 -19.18 -23.74
N PHE A 58 9.20 -19.70 -22.92
CA PHE A 58 8.99 -19.22 -21.56
C PHE A 58 10.21 -19.48 -20.67
N GLU A 59 10.78 -20.68 -20.76
CA GLU A 59 12.01 -21.08 -20.04
C GLU A 59 13.18 -20.16 -20.42
N ALA A 60 13.49 -20.02 -21.72
CA ALA A 60 14.58 -19.18 -22.19
C ALA A 60 14.44 -17.71 -21.74
N ARG A 61 13.19 -17.19 -21.75
CA ARG A 61 12.93 -15.83 -21.27
C ARG A 61 13.10 -15.73 -19.76
N SER A 62 12.60 -16.72 -19.00
CA SER A 62 12.69 -16.74 -17.54
C SER A 62 14.14 -16.80 -17.10
N GLU A 63 14.95 -17.68 -17.69
CA GLU A 63 16.40 -17.76 -17.45
C GLU A 63 17.11 -16.44 -17.71
N SER A 64 16.83 -15.80 -18.85
CA SER A 64 17.40 -14.48 -19.17
C SER A 64 17.01 -13.42 -18.15
N THR A 65 15.75 -13.39 -17.71
CA THR A 65 15.31 -12.43 -16.69
C THR A 65 15.88 -12.72 -15.32
N TRP A 66 16.00 -13.99 -14.93
CA TRP A 66 16.59 -14.39 -13.65
C TRP A 66 18.07 -14.06 -13.59
N SER A 67 18.81 -14.34 -14.66
CA SER A 67 20.22 -13.95 -14.77
C SER A 67 20.41 -12.43 -14.65
N ALA A 68 19.57 -11.64 -15.33
CA ALA A 68 19.62 -10.18 -15.22
C ALA A 68 19.27 -9.67 -13.81
N VAL A 69 18.31 -10.31 -13.13
CA VAL A 69 17.96 -9.98 -11.74
C VAL A 69 19.12 -10.31 -10.80
N ALA A 70 19.74 -11.49 -10.95
CA ALA A 70 20.89 -11.89 -10.15
C ALA A 70 22.06 -10.93 -10.35
N GLU A 71 22.40 -10.55 -11.59
CA GLU A 71 23.45 -9.57 -11.89
C GLU A 71 23.18 -8.21 -11.20
N LEU A 72 21.94 -7.72 -11.29
CA LEU A 72 21.55 -6.46 -10.64
C LEU A 72 21.66 -6.57 -9.12
N GLN A 73 21.19 -7.68 -8.53
CA GLN A 73 21.27 -7.91 -7.09
C GLN A 73 22.71 -7.98 -6.61
N SER A 74 23.58 -8.72 -7.31
CA SER A 74 25.03 -8.77 -7.07
C SER A 74 25.64 -7.37 -7.03
N ARG A 75 25.40 -6.58 -8.08
CA ARG A 75 25.98 -5.25 -8.19
C ARG A 75 25.49 -4.30 -7.09
N GLU A 76 24.23 -4.41 -6.67
CA GLU A 76 23.69 -3.61 -5.56
C GLU A 76 24.25 -4.06 -4.21
N LEU A 77 24.44 -5.36 -3.99
CA LEU A 77 25.10 -5.89 -2.79
C LEU A 77 26.56 -5.43 -2.70
N GLU A 78 27.31 -5.45 -3.81
CA GLU A 78 28.68 -4.91 -3.90
C GLU A 78 28.78 -3.43 -3.54
N LYS A 79 27.71 -2.67 -3.77
CA LYS A 79 27.60 -1.25 -3.39
C LYS A 79 27.19 -1.04 -1.93
N GLY A 80 27.04 -2.12 -1.16
CA GLY A 80 26.62 -2.08 0.25
C GLY A 80 25.11 -2.00 0.46
N ALA A 81 24.28 -2.24 -0.56
CA ALA A 81 22.83 -2.23 -0.39
C ALA A 81 22.36 -3.37 0.53
N HIS A 82 21.33 -3.10 1.33
CA HIS A 82 20.64 -4.11 2.13
C HIS A 82 19.35 -4.51 1.41
N LEU A 83 19.34 -5.68 0.76
CA LEU A 83 18.21 -6.17 -0.02
C LEU A 83 17.30 -7.04 0.84
N ARG A 84 15.99 -7.08 0.57
CA ARG A 84 15.09 -7.98 1.33
C ARG A 84 15.48 -9.43 1.11
N TYR A 85 15.60 -10.20 2.19
CA TYR A 85 16.09 -11.57 2.13
C TYR A 85 15.21 -12.44 1.21
N ASP A 86 13.88 -12.31 1.31
CA ASP A 86 12.94 -13.10 0.50
C ASP A 86 13.08 -12.87 -1.01
N ASN A 87 13.60 -11.71 -1.43
CA ASN A 87 13.82 -11.39 -2.84
C ASN A 87 15.18 -11.89 -3.36
N VAL A 88 16.12 -12.14 -2.45
CA VAL A 88 17.50 -12.55 -2.77
C VAL A 88 17.67 -14.06 -2.61
N SER A 89 16.98 -14.68 -1.63
CA SER A 89 17.07 -16.12 -1.38
C SER A 89 16.80 -17.02 -2.59
N PRO A 90 15.92 -16.68 -3.56
CA PRO A 90 15.73 -17.51 -4.75
C PRO A 90 16.96 -17.53 -5.67
N PHE A 91 17.82 -16.52 -5.60
CA PHE A 91 18.96 -16.33 -6.49
C PHE A 91 20.30 -16.50 -5.77
N GLU A 92 20.31 -16.91 -4.49
CA GLU A 92 21.52 -16.91 -3.63
C GLU A 92 22.72 -17.64 -4.26
N TYR A 93 22.47 -18.69 -5.06
CA TYR A 93 23.50 -19.46 -5.77
C TYR A 93 23.98 -18.84 -7.09
N ASP A 94 23.20 -17.94 -7.69
CA ASP A 94 23.49 -17.28 -8.95
C ASP A 94 24.12 -15.89 -8.75
N LEU A 95 24.24 -15.43 -7.51
CA LEU A 95 24.84 -14.15 -7.18
C LEU A 95 26.37 -14.23 -7.25
N ASP A 96 26.95 -13.45 -8.15
CA ASP A 96 28.38 -13.15 -8.16
C ASP A 96 28.66 -12.09 -7.09
N VAL A 97 29.13 -12.51 -5.92
CA VAL A 97 29.43 -11.61 -4.79
C VAL A 97 30.81 -11.88 -4.22
N ALA A 98 31.50 -10.81 -3.80
CA ALA A 98 32.80 -10.92 -3.15
C ALA A 98 32.72 -11.85 -1.92
N GLU A 99 33.63 -12.84 -1.86
CA GLU A 99 33.68 -13.92 -0.86
C GLU A 99 32.53 -14.95 -0.91
N GLY A 100 31.63 -14.89 -1.89
CA GLY A 100 30.60 -15.91 -2.15
C GLY A 100 29.62 -16.13 -0.98
N ARG A 101 29.47 -15.15 -0.10
CA ARG A 101 28.65 -15.27 1.11
C ARG A 101 27.86 -14.00 1.39
N LEU A 102 26.61 -14.17 1.84
CA LEU A 102 25.75 -13.10 2.29
C LEU A 102 25.56 -13.16 3.80
N GLU A 103 25.48 -12.00 4.43
CA GLU A 103 25.09 -11.85 5.81
C GLU A 103 23.60 -11.53 5.89
N ARG A 104 22.87 -12.29 6.73
CA ARG A 104 21.46 -12.00 7.04
C ARG A 104 21.36 -11.12 8.27
N ILE A 105 20.71 -9.98 8.12
CA ILE A 105 20.44 -9.02 9.21
C ILE A 105 18.94 -8.86 9.43
N GLU A 106 18.54 -8.49 10.64
CA GLU A 106 17.16 -8.19 11.02
C GLU A 106 17.03 -6.69 11.29
N LYS A 107 16.01 -6.07 10.71
CA LYS A 107 15.64 -4.67 10.89
C LYS A 107 14.17 -4.59 11.31
N ASP A 108 13.70 -3.42 11.74
CA ASP A 108 12.31 -3.20 12.17
C ASP A 108 11.26 -3.60 11.11
N GLU A 109 11.63 -3.54 9.83
CA GLU A 109 10.77 -3.88 8.69
C GLU A 109 10.90 -5.33 8.19
N GLY A 110 11.78 -6.14 8.80
CA GLY A 110 11.97 -7.55 8.45
C GLY A 110 13.43 -7.94 8.19
N LYS A 111 13.62 -9.03 7.44
CA LYS A 111 14.93 -9.66 7.19
C LYS A 111 15.57 -9.15 5.90
N PHE A 112 16.86 -8.84 5.96
CA PHE A 112 17.63 -8.33 4.82
C PHE A 112 18.94 -9.13 4.62
N ALA A 113 19.43 -9.15 3.39
CA ALA A 113 20.73 -9.67 2.98
C ALA A 113 21.68 -8.51 2.65
N ARG A 114 22.95 -8.66 3.01
CA ARG A 114 24.03 -7.73 2.66
C ARG A 114 25.35 -8.48 2.47
N LEU A 115 26.37 -7.81 1.92
CA LEU A 115 27.74 -8.33 2.00
C LEU A 115 28.28 -8.22 3.43
N PRO A 116 29.13 -9.17 3.87
CA PRO A 116 29.81 -9.09 5.15
C PRO A 116 30.58 -7.78 5.30
N GLY A 117 30.33 -7.03 6.37
CA GLY A 117 30.99 -5.73 6.61
C GLY A 117 30.52 -4.59 5.70
N GLY A 118 29.49 -4.79 4.88
CA GLY A 118 28.82 -3.73 4.13
C GLY A 118 27.95 -2.87 5.05
N ASP A 119 28.23 -1.56 5.07
CA ASP A 119 27.41 -0.56 5.76
C ASP A 119 26.27 -0.09 4.85
N ASP A 120 25.10 0.21 5.44
CA ASP A 120 23.93 0.70 4.72
C ASP A 120 24.17 2.14 4.20
N PRO A 121 24.30 2.36 2.89
CA PRO A 121 24.58 3.68 2.34
C PRO A 121 23.41 4.66 2.56
N LEU A 122 22.19 4.16 2.76
CA LEU A 122 20.99 4.97 3.01
C LEU A 122 20.73 5.22 4.50
N GLY A 123 21.56 4.67 5.38
CA GLY A 123 21.47 4.90 6.83
C GLY A 123 20.17 4.39 7.46
N ARG A 124 19.52 3.39 6.86
CA ARG A 124 18.29 2.76 7.38
C ARG A 124 18.61 1.69 8.45
N GLY A 125 19.68 1.88 9.22
CA GLY A 125 20.06 0.95 10.31
C GLY A 125 21.52 0.95 10.77
N GLY A 126 22.34 1.99 10.54
CA GLY A 126 23.76 2.02 10.94
C GLY A 126 24.23 3.38 11.50
N GLU A 127 25.36 3.37 12.23
CA GLU A 127 25.97 4.56 12.88
C GLU A 127 26.69 5.50 11.90
N THR A 128 27.14 4.99 10.75
CA THR A 128 27.91 5.75 9.74
C THR A 128 27.05 6.03 8.50
N ARG A 129 27.00 7.28 8.05
CA ARG A 129 26.30 7.69 6.81
C ARG A 129 27.31 8.16 5.78
N LEU A 130 27.19 7.66 4.54
CA LEU A 130 27.90 8.24 3.41
C LEU A 130 27.36 9.64 3.10
N ALA A 131 28.22 10.52 2.57
CA ALA A 131 27.77 11.82 2.11
C ALA A 131 26.94 11.64 0.82
N HIS A 132 25.95 12.50 0.60
CA HIS A 132 25.06 12.43 -0.58
C HIS A 132 25.83 12.41 -1.92
N ALA A 133 26.97 13.12 -1.98
CA ALA A 133 27.83 13.17 -3.15
C ALA A 133 28.54 11.84 -3.46
N ASP A 134 28.70 10.98 -2.46
CA ASP A 134 29.33 9.66 -2.59
C ASP A 134 28.31 8.56 -2.94
N LEU A 135 27.01 8.89 -2.93
CA LEU A 135 25.94 7.98 -3.34
C LEU A 135 25.84 7.92 -4.86
N LEU A 136 25.48 6.75 -5.39
CA LEU A 136 25.19 6.60 -6.81
C LEU A 136 23.88 7.31 -7.21
N PRO A 137 23.68 7.68 -8.48
CA PRO A 137 22.49 8.42 -8.91
C PRO A 137 21.16 7.77 -8.50
N ILE A 138 21.05 6.44 -8.57
CA ILE A 138 19.83 5.73 -8.15
C ILE A 138 19.63 5.75 -6.63
N GLN A 139 20.71 5.74 -5.85
CA GLN A 139 20.67 5.83 -4.39
C GLN A 139 20.40 7.26 -3.93
N GLN A 140 20.93 8.26 -4.64
CA GLN A 140 20.58 9.68 -4.44
C GLN A 140 19.09 9.89 -4.66
N LEU A 141 18.52 9.35 -5.75
CA LEU A 141 17.09 9.41 -6.02
C LEU A 141 16.27 8.69 -4.94
N ALA A 142 16.70 7.51 -4.49
CA ALA A 142 16.02 6.80 -3.40
C ALA A 142 16.09 7.55 -2.07
N GLN A 143 17.22 8.20 -1.75
CA GLN A 143 17.34 9.06 -0.58
C GLN A 143 16.45 10.30 -0.70
N MET A 144 16.40 10.92 -1.88
CA MET A 144 15.50 12.05 -2.16
C MET A 144 14.03 11.65 -2.06
N ASP A 145 13.65 10.49 -2.58
CA ASP A 145 12.29 9.97 -2.51
C ASP A 145 11.90 9.63 -1.07
N ASP A 146 12.79 8.99 -0.31
CA ASP A 146 12.60 8.77 1.13
C ASP A 146 12.43 10.09 1.89
N ASP A 147 13.28 11.08 1.61
CA ASP A 147 13.21 12.40 2.23
C ASP A 147 11.95 13.15 1.80
N MET A 148 11.49 12.97 0.55
CA MET A 148 10.22 13.51 0.04
C MET A 148 9.02 12.80 0.65
N LEU A 149 9.03 11.48 0.80
CA LEU A 149 7.98 10.69 1.46
C LEU A 149 7.88 11.06 2.94
N ARG A 150 9.02 11.20 3.63
CA ARG A 150 9.06 11.74 5.01
C ARG A 150 8.54 13.18 5.05
N GLY A 151 8.84 13.99 4.03
CA GLY A 151 8.37 15.38 3.91
C GLY A 151 6.88 15.52 3.62
N GLN A 152 6.30 14.67 2.78
CA GLN A 152 4.90 14.74 2.33
C GLN A 152 3.94 14.00 3.26
N VAL A 153 4.37 12.89 3.88
CA VAL A 153 3.52 12.06 4.76
C VAL A 153 3.77 12.34 6.25
N GLY A 154 4.88 12.97 6.63
CA GLY A 154 5.41 12.91 8.00
C GLY A 154 5.95 14.19 8.62
N SER A 155 5.39 15.37 8.32
CA SER A 155 5.59 16.50 9.24
C SER A 155 4.83 16.16 10.54
N LEU A 156 5.57 15.78 11.60
CA LEU A 156 5.06 15.67 12.97
C LEU A 156 4.13 16.86 13.34
N PRO A 157 4.44 18.12 12.97
CA PRO A 157 3.49 19.23 13.10
C PRO A 157 2.12 19.02 12.43
N CYS A 158 2.06 18.47 11.21
CA CYS A 158 0.82 18.22 10.48
C CYS A 158 0.00 17.10 11.12
N ARG A 159 0.65 16.03 11.60
CA ARG A 159 -0.02 14.94 12.34
C ARG A 159 -0.61 15.47 13.65
N LEU A 160 0.17 16.23 14.42
CA LEU A 160 -0.26 16.87 15.64
C LEU A 160 -1.39 17.87 15.39
N ALA A 161 -1.32 18.63 14.30
CA ALA A 161 -2.38 19.54 13.89
C ALA A 161 -3.69 18.79 13.58
N ALA A 162 -3.63 17.72 12.80
CA ALA A 162 -4.81 16.91 12.49
C ALA A 162 -5.44 16.28 13.74
N LYS A 163 -4.61 15.79 14.68
CA LYS A 163 -5.10 15.23 15.94
C LYS A 163 -5.71 16.31 16.83
N ALA A 164 -5.02 17.43 17.01
CA ALA A 164 -5.54 18.58 17.76
C ALA A 164 -6.87 19.09 17.17
N TRP A 165 -6.99 19.18 15.85
CA TRP A 165 -8.23 19.60 15.19
C TRP A 165 -9.40 18.63 15.42
N ARG A 166 -9.12 17.32 15.50
CA ARG A 166 -10.13 16.29 15.79
C ARG A 166 -10.62 16.34 17.24
N GLU A 167 -9.69 16.45 18.20
CA GLU A 167 -10.00 16.54 19.63
C GLU A 167 -10.90 17.73 19.99
N ARG A 168 -10.93 18.77 19.14
CA ARG A 168 -11.82 19.93 19.29
C ARG A 168 -13.31 19.56 19.39
N ARG A 169 -13.72 18.46 18.75
CA ARG A 169 -15.12 18.02 18.68
C ARG A 169 -15.48 16.99 19.76
N GLU A 170 -14.49 16.52 20.50
CA GLU A 170 -14.69 15.53 21.55
C GLU A 170 -14.83 16.26 22.89
N ASP A 171 -15.93 16.02 23.61
CA ASP A 171 -16.26 16.66 24.90
C ASP A 171 -15.42 16.06 26.05
N ASN A 172 -14.10 16.20 25.88
CA ASN A 172 -13.09 15.66 26.77
C ASN A 172 -12.32 16.83 27.40
N TRP A 173 -11.59 16.57 28.50
CA TRP A 173 -10.67 17.52 29.14
C TRP A 173 -9.41 17.78 28.27
N GLY A 174 -9.65 18.21 27.02
CA GLY A 174 -8.71 18.28 25.92
C GLY A 174 -7.97 19.61 25.80
N LEU A 175 -7.21 19.75 24.70
CA LEU A 175 -6.40 20.93 24.36
C LEU A 175 -7.21 22.23 24.23
N TRP A 176 -8.46 22.12 23.78
CA TRP A 176 -9.31 23.26 23.47
C TRP A 176 -10.12 23.67 24.70
N SER A 177 -10.21 24.97 24.91
CA SER A 177 -11.06 25.59 25.92
C SER A 177 -12.19 26.34 25.25
N ASP A 178 -13.37 26.28 25.83
CA ASP A 178 -14.50 27.07 25.37
C ASP A 178 -14.23 28.57 25.55
N GLY A 179 -14.64 29.33 24.55
CA GLY A 179 -14.58 30.77 24.53
C GLY A 179 -15.81 31.42 25.13
N SER A 180 -15.83 32.75 25.09
CA SER A 180 -17.02 33.54 25.40
C SER A 180 -17.07 34.76 24.51
N GLY A 181 -18.29 35.18 24.13
CA GLY A 181 -18.52 36.28 23.20
C GLY A 181 -18.17 35.93 21.75
N ASP A 182 -17.26 36.69 21.14
CA ASP A 182 -16.88 36.53 19.72
C ASP A 182 -15.91 35.35 19.47
N ILE A 183 -15.54 34.60 20.51
CA ILE A 183 -14.64 33.46 20.44
C ILE A 183 -15.42 32.22 20.84
N ASP A 184 -15.45 31.24 19.94
CA ASP A 184 -16.11 29.96 20.14
C ASP A 184 -15.22 29.02 20.95
N GLN A 185 -13.99 28.81 20.48
CA GLN A 185 -13.00 27.95 21.14
C GLN A 185 -11.59 28.53 20.99
N TRP A 186 -10.70 28.20 21.94
CA TRP A 186 -9.32 28.66 21.91
C TRP A 186 -8.35 27.64 22.53
N ALA A 187 -7.07 27.77 22.18
CA ALA A 187 -5.98 27.01 22.80
C ALA A 187 -4.72 27.89 22.93
N ASP A 188 -4.10 27.91 24.11
CA ASP A 188 -2.84 28.62 24.33
C ASP A 188 -1.63 27.79 23.89
N ALA A 189 -0.55 28.46 23.51
CA ALA A 189 0.68 27.78 23.08
C ALA A 189 1.32 26.91 24.18
N SER A 190 1.14 27.24 25.46
CA SER A 190 1.62 26.49 26.62
C SER A 190 0.78 25.26 26.88
N ASP A 191 -0.53 25.35 26.63
CA ASP A 191 -1.43 24.19 26.67
C ASP A 191 -1.10 23.25 25.52
N LEU A 192 -0.90 23.80 24.31
CA LEU A 192 -0.42 23.03 23.16
C LEU A 192 0.95 22.39 23.42
N LYS A 193 1.86 23.09 24.10
CA LYS A 193 3.16 22.52 24.49
C LYS A 193 3.01 21.33 25.42
N SER A 194 2.17 21.47 26.45
CA SER A 194 1.91 20.42 27.44
C SER A 194 1.20 19.23 26.79
N TRP A 195 0.25 19.51 25.89
CA TRP A 195 -0.46 18.52 25.09
C TRP A 195 0.49 17.75 24.15
N ILE A 196 1.37 18.44 23.41
CA ILE A 196 2.37 17.80 22.55
C ILE A 196 3.27 16.86 23.35
N ARG A 197 3.69 17.25 24.56
CA ARG A 197 4.53 16.41 25.43
C ARG A 197 3.79 15.20 26.01
N ARG A 198 2.46 15.27 26.12
CA ARG A 198 1.62 14.15 26.52
C ARG A 198 1.43 13.18 25.36
N GLU A 199 1.29 13.72 24.15
CA GLU A 199 1.08 12.95 22.93
C GLU A 199 2.35 12.24 22.44
N GLU A 200 3.49 12.93 22.52
CA GLU A 200 4.78 12.41 22.07
C GLU A 200 5.70 12.21 23.29
N SER A 201 5.87 10.95 23.70
CA SER A 201 6.76 10.60 24.80
C SER A 201 8.23 10.87 24.45
N GLY A 202 9.03 11.28 25.44
CA GLY A 202 10.47 11.45 25.27
C GLY A 202 10.93 12.76 24.60
N ILE A 203 10.03 13.68 24.26
CA ILE A 203 10.40 14.98 23.68
C ILE A 203 10.90 15.97 24.75
N SER A 204 12.01 16.65 24.46
CA SER A 204 12.56 17.72 25.32
C SER A 204 11.67 18.96 25.34
N ASP A 205 11.74 19.72 26.43
CA ASP A 205 10.94 20.93 26.62
C ASP A 205 11.19 22.00 25.54
N GLU A 206 12.45 22.12 25.11
CA GLU A 206 12.86 23.07 24.07
C GLU A 206 12.36 22.63 22.69
N TYR A 207 12.40 21.33 22.39
CA TYR A 207 11.90 20.80 21.13
C TYR A 207 10.37 20.91 21.05
N ALA A 208 9.65 20.65 22.14
CA ALA A 208 8.21 20.87 22.25
C ALA A 208 7.84 22.33 21.93
N LYS A 209 8.60 23.31 22.46
CA LYS A 209 8.38 24.74 22.16
C LYS A 209 8.54 25.07 20.68
N LYS A 210 9.51 24.47 19.99
CA LYS A 210 9.70 24.64 18.53
C LYS A 210 8.55 23.98 17.76
N LEU A 211 8.10 22.82 18.23
CA LEU A 211 7.03 22.05 17.62
C LEU A 211 5.69 22.78 17.68
N VAL A 212 5.36 23.43 18.81
CA VAL A 212 4.18 24.29 18.98
C VAL A 212 4.03 25.30 17.83
N SER A 213 5.09 26.02 17.46
CA SER A 213 4.98 27.03 16.40
C SER A 213 4.65 26.41 15.06
N ARG A 214 5.30 25.29 14.72
CA ARG A 214 5.06 24.57 13.47
C ARG A 214 3.68 23.91 13.44
N THR A 215 3.21 23.39 14.58
CA THR A 215 1.89 22.77 14.71
C THR A 215 0.79 23.83 14.59
N ILE A 216 0.98 25.04 15.13
CA ILE A 216 0.06 26.16 14.90
C ILE A 216 -0.02 26.49 13.41
N ASP A 217 1.12 26.61 12.74
CA ASP A 217 1.15 26.97 11.32
C ASP A 217 0.48 25.87 10.46
N ALA A 218 0.69 24.59 10.81
CA ALA A 218 0.00 23.46 10.18
C ALA A 218 -1.50 23.42 10.50
N LEU A 219 -1.94 23.81 11.70
CA LEU A 219 -3.36 23.94 12.07
C LEU A 219 -4.06 25.05 11.26
N LEU A 220 -3.37 26.17 11.05
CA LEU A 220 -3.88 27.24 10.20
C LEU A 220 -4.07 26.75 8.76
N ASP A 221 -3.07 26.06 8.22
CA ASP A 221 -3.13 25.51 6.87
C ASP A 221 -4.25 24.45 6.74
N LEU A 222 -4.32 23.51 7.68
CA LEU A 222 -5.36 22.47 7.74
C LEU A 222 -6.77 23.06 7.82
N SER A 223 -6.96 24.11 8.63
CA SER A 223 -8.25 24.78 8.78
C SER A 223 -8.60 25.71 7.59
N LYS A 224 -7.70 25.83 6.59
CA LYS A 224 -7.74 26.82 5.50
C LYS A 224 -7.88 28.26 6.03
N ASN A 225 -7.09 28.60 7.06
CA ASN A 225 -7.06 29.89 7.75
C ASN A 225 -8.38 30.31 8.40
N ARG A 226 -9.20 29.35 8.82
CA ARG A 226 -10.41 29.61 9.64
C ARG A 226 -10.08 29.90 11.10
N LEU A 227 -8.96 29.35 11.57
CA LEU A 227 -8.39 29.70 12.87
C LEU A 227 -7.62 31.03 12.77
N GLY A 228 -7.73 31.84 13.81
CA GLY A 228 -6.92 33.04 14.02
C GLY A 228 -5.80 32.81 15.02
N VAL A 229 -4.72 33.59 14.92
CA VAL A 229 -3.67 33.64 15.95
C VAL A 229 -3.67 35.01 16.60
N THR A 230 -3.90 35.04 17.91
CA THR A 230 -3.83 36.24 18.74
C THR A 230 -2.66 36.16 19.70
N LYS A 231 -2.25 37.29 20.28
CA LYS A 231 -1.20 37.33 21.32
C LYS A 231 -1.83 37.71 22.66
N ARG A 232 -1.71 36.86 23.67
CA ARG A 232 -2.14 37.14 25.04
C ARG A 232 -0.94 37.54 25.90
N THR A 233 -1.14 38.51 26.80
CA THR A 233 -0.10 38.89 27.77
C THR A 233 -0.35 38.16 29.08
N HIS A 234 0.60 37.33 29.50
CA HIS A 234 0.59 36.66 30.79
C HIS A 234 1.54 37.36 31.76
N ARG A 235 1.21 37.33 33.05
CA ARG A 235 2.09 37.78 34.14
C ARG A 235 2.41 36.58 35.02
N LYS A 236 3.69 36.21 35.09
CA LYS A 236 4.19 35.11 35.93
C LYS A 236 5.50 35.57 36.56
N ASP A 237 5.64 35.41 37.88
CA ASP A 237 6.84 35.75 38.66
C ASP A 237 7.34 37.20 38.44
N GLY A 238 6.42 38.16 38.36
CA GLY A 238 6.74 39.58 38.17
C GLY A 238 7.13 39.97 36.72
N LEU A 239 7.29 39.01 35.81
CA LEU A 239 7.64 39.22 34.41
C LEU A 239 6.40 39.09 33.50
N ARG A 240 6.36 39.92 32.44
CA ARG A 240 5.29 39.92 31.43
C ARG A 240 5.77 39.15 30.19
N TYR A 241 5.02 38.13 29.79
CA TYR A 241 5.32 37.34 28.60
C TYR A 241 4.16 37.45 27.61
N LYS A 242 4.49 37.48 26.31
CA LYS A 242 3.50 37.40 25.23
C LYS A 242 3.46 35.98 24.70
N GLU A 243 2.27 35.42 24.64
CA GLU A 243 2.02 34.05 24.21
C GLU A 243 1.09 34.02 23.00
N ARG A 244 1.33 33.08 22.07
CA ARG A 244 0.42 32.85 20.93
C ARG A 244 -0.80 32.06 21.43
N ARG A 245 -1.98 32.49 21.02
CA ARG A 245 -3.24 31.79 21.24
C ARG A 245 -3.89 31.52 19.90
N ILE A 246 -4.28 30.27 19.67
CA ILE A 246 -5.13 29.89 18.54
C ILE A 246 -6.58 30.17 18.96
N VAL A 247 -7.34 30.85 18.10
CA VAL A 247 -8.74 31.18 18.34
C VAL A 247 -9.58 30.75 17.15
N LEU A 248 -10.74 30.15 17.43
CA LEU A 248 -11.83 30.04 16.49
C LEU A 248 -12.87 31.10 16.85
N LYS A 249 -13.27 31.90 15.87
CA LYS A 249 -14.34 32.88 16.07
C LYS A 249 -15.70 32.24 15.78
N SER A 250 -16.72 32.71 16.48
CA SER A 250 -18.10 32.23 16.33
C SER A 250 -18.74 32.58 14.96
N ASP A 251 -18.21 33.59 14.26
CA ASP A 251 -18.70 34.03 12.94
C ASP A 251 -18.12 33.23 11.75
N VAL A 252 -17.19 32.29 12.00
CA VAL A 252 -16.50 31.55 10.94
C VAL A 252 -17.21 30.22 10.66
N SER A 253 -17.83 30.12 9.48
CA SER A 253 -18.47 28.88 9.03
C SER A 253 -17.44 27.76 8.75
N ILE A 254 -17.61 26.63 9.44
CA ILE A 254 -16.81 25.41 9.25
C ILE A 254 -17.61 24.40 8.40
N PRO A 255 -17.08 23.94 7.25
CA PRO A 255 -17.76 22.96 6.41
C PRO A 255 -18.06 21.67 7.18
N GLY A 256 -19.33 21.27 7.21
CA GLY A 256 -19.79 20.08 7.94
C GLY A 256 -20.07 20.31 9.43
N GLU A 257 -20.16 21.57 9.86
CA GLU A 257 -20.66 21.97 11.18
C GLU A 257 -21.93 22.81 10.96
N THR A 258 -23.05 22.34 11.52
CA THR A 258 -24.27 23.14 11.61
C THR A 258 -24.12 24.02 12.85
N PRO A 259 -24.27 25.35 12.75
CA PRO A 259 -24.28 26.18 13.95
C PRO A 259 -25.41 25.72 14.86
N GLU A 260 -25.10 25.41 16.11
CA GLU A 260 -26.12 25.13 17.13
C GLU A 260 -27.01 26.36 17.25
N GLN A 261 -28.26 26.18 16.87
CA GLN A 261 -29.29 27.20 16.96
C GLN A 261 -29.59 27.36 18.46
N GLU A 262 -29.18 28.48 19.06
CA GLU A 262 -29.55 28.83 20.43
C GLU A 262 -31.07 28.70 20.59
N ASP A 263 -31.52 27.72 21.39
CA ASP A 263 -32.90 27.63 21.84
C ASP A 263 -33.23 28.93 22.58
N ALA A 264 -34.06 29.75 21.95
CA ALA A 264 -34.59 30.97 22.55
C ALA A 264 -35.30 30.63 23.87
N PRO A 265 -35.09 31.38 24.96
CA PRO A 265 -35.77 31.10 26.22
C PRO A 265 -37.27 31.36 26.04
N GLU A 266 -38.07 30.30 26.17
CA GLU A 266 -39.52 30.34 26.20
C GLU A 266 -39.95 31.18 27.41
N THR A 267 -40.30 32.46 27.18
CA THR A 267 -40.82 33.33 28.23
C THR A 267 -42.19 32.80 28.65
N GLY A 268 -42.24 32.17 29.83
CA GLY A 268 -43.48 31.73 30.47
C GLY A 268 -44.45 32.89 30.66
N VAL A 269 -45.62 32.78 30.05
CA VAL A 269 -46.75 33.69 30.20
C VAL A 269 -47.33 33.51 31.62
N VAL A 270 -47.26 34.56 32.44
CA VAL A 270 -47.96 34.61 33.74
C VAL A 270 -49.36 35.17 33.49
N HIS A 271 -50.40 34.35 33.64
CA HIS A 271 -51.78 34.83 33.76
C HIS A 271 -52.07 35.18 35.23
N GLY A 272 -52.66 36.37 35.43
CA GLY A 272 -53.12 36.88 36.73
C GLY A 272 -54.45 36.32 37.21
#